data_AF-A0A6A5YX07-F1
#
_entry.id   AF-A0A6A5YX07-F1
#
_cell.length_a   1.000
_cell.length_b   1.000
_cell.length_c   1.000
_cell.angle_alpha   90.00
_cell.angle_beta   90.00
_cell.angle_gamma   90.00
#
_symmetry.space_group_name_H-M   'P 1'
#
loop_
_entity.id
_entity.type
_entity.pdbx_description
1 polymer ?
#
loop_
_entity_poly.entity_id
_entity_poly.type
_entity_poly.pdbx_seq_one_letter_code
_entity_poly.pdbx_strand_id
1 'polypeptide(L)'
;MTPNLFVATQTLFSPHKWFKSSGKAPRSTRKTEHWDSPIPGTYEYIPGRGWYLVATDKVSSAPLSPANEKFGIQVQEVETIKMTPPVAVKYSKVVKRYFLAPDYEMRKQHGKVLNPDTGKYIQAGFFQLDDGIAWVQCWDSHGQFIPGPYKLWCIDQFTGEFRHMLKGDDPEYIHSRTNSFDREPDARRRSTESRSTVFRSAPGSTRDGPSAPSTRANSIRNLTLSGPTSHPGSQPNSRRPSPKRSPSFPLADRLREVAAQQAASARTSSDTDRSRSRHTTPTRHPTA
;
A
#
# COMPACT_ATOMS: atom_id res chain seq x y z
N MET A 1 -7.24 -56.25 52.80
CA MET A 1 -8.05 -55.93 51.60
C MET A 1 -7.12 -55.79 50.42
N THR A 2 -7.28 -56.61 49.38
CA THR A 2 -6.49 -56.50 48.13
C THR A 2 -7.20 -55.53 47.16
N PRO A 3 -6.48 -54.59 46.51
CA PRO A 3 -7.10 -53.70 45.53
C PRO A 3 -7.55 -54.48 44.28
N ASN A 4 -8.68 -54.07 43.70
CA ASN A 4 -9.22 -54.72 42.51
C ASN A 4 -8.34 -54.45 41.28
N LEU A 5 -7.60 -55.46 40.85
CA LEU A 5 -6.68 -55.40 39.70
C LEU A 5 -7.35 -54.94 38.40
N PHE A 6 -8.64 -55.25 38.20
CA PHE A 6 -9.39 -54.81 37.01
C PHE A 6 -9.53 -53.28 36.93
N VAL A 7 -9.68 -52.61 38.09
CA VAL A 7 -9.75 -51.15 38.16
C VAL A 7 -8.38 -50.53 37.88
N ALA A 8 -7.30 -51.17 38.33
CA ALA A 8 -5.93 -50.73 38.08
C ALA A 8 -5.53 -50.84 36.60
N THR A 9 -5.92 -51.91 35.91
CA THR A 9 -5.68 -52.03 34.46
C THR A 9 -6.52 -51.04 33.66
N GLN A 10 -7.77 -50.80 34.05
CA GLN A 10 -8.63 -49.82 33.35
C GLN A 10 -8.09 -48.39 33.44
N THR A 11 -7.46 -47.98 34.55
CA THR A 11 -6.81 -46.66 34.67
C THR A 11 -5.48 -46.59 33.94
N LEU A 12 -4.70 -47.67 33.91
CA LEU A 12 -3.42 -47.77 33.21
C LEU A 12 -3.54 -47.92 31.68
N PHE A 13 -4.68 -48.33 31.14
CA PHE A 13 -4.90 -48.43 29.68
C PHE A 13 -5.97 -47.46 29.16
N SER A 14 -6.18 -46.34 29.85
CA SER A 14 -7.03 -45.22 29.41
C SER A 14 -6.18 -44.03 28.89
N PRO A 15 -5.59 -44.07 27.67
CA PRO A 15 -4.74 -42.98 27.17
C PRO A 15 -5.48 -41.62 27.09
N HIS A 16 -6.80 -41.65 26.85
CA HIS A 16 -7.66 -40.46 26.94
C HIS A 16 -7.72 -39.78 28.32
N LYS A 17 -7.25 -40.44 29.39
CA LYS A 17 -7.08 -39.83 30.73
C LYS A 17 -5.66 -39.34 30.98
N TRP A 18 -4.65 -39.97 30.37
CA TRP A 18 -3.24 -39.54 30.49
C TRP A 18 -2.99 -38.16 29.86
N PHE A 19 -3.62 -37.85 28.73
CA PHE A 19 -3.52 -36.54 28.09
C PHE A 19 -4.52 -35.50 28.63
N LYS A 20 -5.43 -35.88 29.53
CA LYS A 20 -6.22 -34.94 30.34
C LYS A 20 -5.37 -34.47 31.50
N SER A 21 -4.29 -33.74 31.18
CA SER A 21 -3.41 -33.15 32.17
C SER A 21 -4.22 -32.40 33.23
N SER A 22 -4.07 -32.82 34.48
CA SER A 22 -4.70 -32.19 35.66
C SER A 22 -4.00 -30.88 36.05
N GLY A 23 -3.38 -30.21 35.08
CA GLY A 23 -2.99 -28.82 35.14
C GLY A 23 -3.97 -28.01 34.31
N LYS A 24 -4.96 -27.39 34.96
CA LYS A 24 -5.67 -26.26 34.36
C LYS A 24 -4.62 -25.18 34.10
N ALA A 25 -4.05 -25.15 32.90
CA ALA A 25 -3.15 -24.08 32.48
C ALA A 25 -3.84 -22.76 32.86
N PRO A 26 -3.19 -21.85 33.61
CA PRO A 26 -3.85 -20.69 34.17
C PRO A 26 -4.53 -19.96 33.02
N ARG A 27 -5.87 -19.84 33.09
CA ARG A 27 -6.68 -19.24 32.03
C ARG A 27 -6.03 -17.91 31.71
N SER A 28 -5.53 -17.77 30.48
CA SER A 28 -4.72 -16.63 30.06
C SER A 28 -5.34 -15.34 30.59
N THR A 29 -4.65 -14.69 31.52
CA THR A 29 -5.21 -13.54 32.23
C THR A 29 -5.42 -12.43 31.21
N ARG A 30 -6.58 -11.78 31.26
CA ARG A 30 -6.80 -10.59 30.44
C ARG A 30 -5.73 -9.55 30.80
N LYS A 31 -5.16 -8.89 29.80
CA LYS A 31 -4.19 -7.82 29.99
C LYS A 31 -4.84 -6.50 29.66
N THR A 32 -4.58 -5.49 30.48
CA THR A 32 -5.04 -4.13 30.22
C THR A 32 -3.80 -3.26 30.01
N GLU A 33 -3.74 -2.56 28.88
CA GLU A 33 -2.64 -1.67 28.51
C GLU A 33 -3.22 -0.34 28.04
N HIS A 34 -2.50 0.75 28.25
CA HIS A 34 -2.86 2.07 27.76
C HIS A 34 -2.01 2.38 26.53
N TRP A 35 -2.64 2.77 25.41
CA TRP A 35 -1.94 3.05 24.15
C TRP A 35 -2.36 4.43 23.60
N ASP A 36 -1.40 5.19 23.09
CA ASP A 36 -1.64 6.49 22.45
C ASP A 36 -2.20 6.38 21.01
N SER A 37 -2.13 5.19 20.41
CA SER A 37 -2.43 4.94 18.99
C SER A 37 -3.07 3.56 18.79
N PRO A 38 -4.11 3.40 17.93
CA PRO A 38 -4.66 4.38 17.00
C PRO A 38 -5.52 5.50 17.61
N ILE A 39 -6.05 5.32 18.82
CA ILE A 39 -6.75 6.35 19.59
C ILE A 39 -6.24 6.28 21.04
N PRO A 40 -5.89 7.41 21.69
CA PRO A 40 -5.54 7.43 23.10
C PRO A 40 -6.61 6.77 23.97
N GLY A 41 -6.21 5.76 24.74
CA GLY A 41 -7.11 5.09 25.65
C GLY A 41 -6.62 3.77 26.23
N THR A 42 -7.53 3.12 26.93
CA THR A 42 -7.31 1.85 27.62
C THR A 42 -7.81 0.68 26.77
N TYR A 43 -6.90 -0.23 26.48
CA TYR A 43 -7.10 -1.43 25.66
C TYR A 43 -7.05 -2.71 26.51
N GLU A 44 -7.91 -3.68 26.22
CA GLU A 44 -7.97 -4.98 26.88
C GLU A 44 -7.68 -6.11 25.88
N TYR A 45 -6.69 -6.95 26.18
CA TYR A 45 -6.43 -8.19 25.47
C TYR A 45 -7.31 -9.31 26.01
N ILE A 46 -8.22 -9.79 25.16
CA ILE A 46 -9.07 -10.94 25.43
C ILE A 46 -8.45 -12.17 24.72
N PRO A 47 -8.00 -13.20 25.47
CA PRO A 47 -7.38 -14.38 24.89
C PRO A 47 -8.28 -15.07 23.85
N GLY A 48 -7.70 -15.42 22.70
CA GLY A 48 -8.42 -16.02 21.58
C GLY A 48 -9.29 -15.05 20.77
N ARG A 49 -9.44 -13.79 21.17
CA ARG A 49 -10.15 -12.74 20.42
C ARG A 49 -9.25 -11.58 19.98
N GLY A 50 -8.21 -11.26 20.76
CA GLY A 50 -7.28 -10.17 20.48
C GLY A 50 -7.53 -8.94 21.34
N TRP A 51 -7.05 -7.79 20.86
CA TRP A 51 -7.14 -6.49 21.55
C TRP A 51 -8.49 -5.80 21.30
N TYR A 52 -8.99 -5.09 22.31
CA TYR A 52 -10.21 -4.28 22.26
C TYR A 52 -9.97 -2.93 22.92
N LEU A 53 -10.47 -1.84 22.33
CA LEU A 53 -10.57 -0.53 22.97
C LEU A 53 -11.76 -0.54 23.94
N VAL A 54 -11.50 -0.32 25.24
CA VAL A 54 -12.50 -0.39 26.32
C VAL A 54 -12.81 0.99 26.91
N ALA A 55 -11.88 1.93 26.88
CA ALA A 55 -12.15 3.33 27.20
C ALA A 55 -11.25 4.25 26.37
N THR A 56 -11.78 5.40 25.94
CA THR A 56 -11.01 6.46 25.27
C THR A 56 -10.74 7.60 26.24
N ASP A 57 -9.59 8.23 26.10
CA ASP A 57 -9.26 9.41 26.89
C ASP A 57 -9.98 10.63 26.34
N LYS A 58 -10.70 11.34 27.21
CA LYS A 58 -11.30 12.64 26.90
C LYS A 58 -10.29 13.70 27.32
N VAL A 59 -9.68 14.37 26.33
CA VAL A 59 -8.90 15.58 26.59
C VAL A 59 -9.85 16.63 27.15
N SER A 60 -9.82 16.82 28.47
CA SER A 60 -10.60 17.85 29.14
C SER A 60 -10.03 19.21 28.78
N SER A 61 -10.62 19.85 27.77
CA SER A 61 -10.36 21.26 27.42
C SER A 61 -11.03 22.23 28.40
N ALA A 62 -11.17 21.84 29.67
CA ALA A 62 -11.61 22.73 30.72
C ALA A 62 -10.52 23.79 30.96
N PRO A 63 -10.87 25.09 31.00
CA PRO A 63 -9.89 26.12 31.33
C PRO A 63 -9.34 25.85 32.72
N LEU A 64 -8.00 25.88 32.84
CA LEU A 64 -7.28 25.67 34.10
C LEU A 64 -7.88 26.57 35.19
N SER A 65 -8.54 25.96 36.18
CA SER A 65 -9.09 26.71 37.30
C SER A 65 -7.93 27.33 38.09
N PRO A 66 -7.84 28.66 38.25
CA PRO A 66 -6.64 29.35 38.73
C PRO A 66 -6.36 29.17 40.23
N ALA A 67 -7.02 28.23 40.89
CA ALA A 67 -6.92 28.00 42.33
C ALA A 67 -5.71 27.16 42.77
N ASN A 68 -4.98 26.52 41.83
CA ASN A 68 -4.04 25.44 42.16
C ASN A 68 -2.55 25.71 41.80
N GLU A 69 -2.12 26.97 41.69
CA GLU A 69 -0.73 27.33 41.35
C GLU A 69 0.31 27.11 42.48
N LYS A 70 -0.10 26.72 43.70
CA LYS A 70 0.79 26.73 44.88
C LYS A 70 1.56 25.45 45.17
N PHE A 71 1.29 24.34 44.47
CA PHE A 71 2.11 23.13 44.54
C PHE A 71 2.34 22.57 43.13
N GLY A 72 3.60 22.57 42.70
CA GLY A 72 4.02 22.28 41.31
C GLY A 72 3.93 20.82 40.86
N ILE A 73 2.81 20.14 41.15
CA ILE A 73 2.51 18.78 40.67
C ILE A 73 1.16 18.84 39.96
N GLN A 74 1.17 19.14 38.66
CA GLN A 74 -0.03 19.09 37.83
C GLN A 74 -0.40 17.64 37.53
N VAL A 75 -1.22 17.03 38.39
CA VAL A 75 -1.92 15.79 38.04
C VAL A 75 -3.06 16.17 37.09
N GLN A 76 -2.86 15.98 35.79
CA GLN A 76 -3.96 16.05 34.82
C GLN A 76 -4.86 14.82 35.03
N GLU A 77 -6.05 15.05 35.58
CA GLU A 77 -7.06 14.01 35.75
C GLU A 77 -7.68 13.70 34.37
N VAL A 78 -7.18 12.62 33.75
CA VAL A 78 -7.66 12.17 32.43
C VAL A 78 -9.03 11.52 32.59
N GLU A 79 -10.09 12.25 32.21
CA GLU A 79 -11.45 11.72 32.14
C GLU A 79 -11.51 10.58 31.11
N THR A 80 -11.76 9.34 31.54
CA THR A 80 -11.89 8.19 30.64
C THR A 80 -13.34 7.89 30.31
N ILE A 81 -13.71 7.91 29.02
CA ILE A 81 -15.04 7.53 28.54
C ILE A 81 -15.04 6.03 28.25
N LYS A 82 -15.88 5.26 28.94
CA LYS A 82 -16.02 3.82 28.73
C LYS A 82 -16.78 3.50 27.43
N MET A 83 -16.18 2.71 26.56
CA MET A 83 -16.74 2.27 25.28
C MET A 83 -17.69 1.09 25.48
N THR A 84 -18.95 1.29 25.11
CA THR A 84 -19.99 0.24 25.19
C THR A 84 -20.74 0.18 23.85
N PRO A 85 -20.52 -0.85 22.99
CA PRO A 85 -19.63 -2.00 23.18
C PRO A 85 -18.13 -1.68 23.00
N PRO A 86 -17.22 -2.52 23.55
CA PRO A 86 -15.79 -2.44 23.26
C PRO A 86 -15.47 -2.65 21.78
N VAL A 87 -14.56 -1.85 21.21
CA VAL A 87 -14.24 -1.89 19.78
C VAL A 87 -13.03 -2.78 19.53
N ALA A 88 -13.20 -3.85 18.73
CA ALA A 88 -12.11 -4.76 18.40
C ALA A 88 -10.97 -4.04 17.64
N VAL A 89 -9.73 -4.43 17.91
CA VAL A 89 -8.53 -3.90 17.25
C VAL A 89 -7.94 -4.96 16.32
N LYS A 90 -7.64 -4.58 15.09
CA LYS A 90 -7.10 -5.45 14.04
C LYS A 90 -5.72 -4.96 13.61
N TYR A 91 -4.75 -5.88 13.53
CA TYR A 91 -3.43 -5.57 13.01
C TYR A 91 -3.42 -5.65 11.48
N SER A 92 -3.08 -4.55 10.80
CA SER A 92 -2.93 -4.54 9.35
C SER A 92 -1.56 -5.08 8.96
N LYS A 93 -1.53 -6.22 8.24
CA LYS A 93 -0.29 -6.77 7.67
C LYS A 93 0.30 -5.90 6.55
N VAL A 94 -0.49 -5.00 5.97
CA VAL A 94 -0.09 -4.10 4.88
C VAL A 94 0.70 -2.91 5.44
N VAL A 95 0.09 -2.17 6.37
CA VAL A 95 0.65 -0.93 6.96
C VAL A 95 1.46 -1.22 8.24
N LYS A 96 1.42 -2.46 8.75
CA LYS A 96 2.11 -2.91 9.97
C LYS A 96 1.70 -2.18 11.26
N ARG A 97 0.53 -1.55 11.27
CA ARG A 97 -0.07 -0.82 12.41
C ARG A 97 -1.37 -1.48 12.88
N TYR A 98 -1.73 -1.25 14.14
CA TYR A 98 -3.06 -1.55 14.68
C TYR A 98 -4.09 -0.50 14.24
N PHE A 99 -5.30 -0.97 13.97
CA PHE A 99 -6.45 -0.18 13.56
C PHE A 99 -7.69 -0.65 14.34
N LEU A 100 -8.64 0.25 14.59
CA LEU A 100 -9.95 -0.17 15.07
C LEU A 100 -10.69 -0.94 13.96
N ALA A 101 -11.51 -1.92 14.33
CA ALA A 101 -12.20 -2.78 13.37
C ALA A 101 -13.04 -2.01 12.33
N PRO A 102 -13.79 -0.95 12.68
CA PRO A 102 -14.52 -0.14 11.70
C PRO A 102 -13.61 0.53 10.66
N ASP A 103 -12.53 1.20 11.08
CA ASP A 103 -11.56 1.84 10.19
C ASP A 103 -10.84 0.80 9.30
N TYR A 104 -10.44 -0.34 9.89
CA TYR A 104 -9.84 -1.44 9.15
C TYR A 104 -10.79 -2.11 8.13
N GLU A 105 -12.10 -2.03 8.34
CA GLU A 105 -13.12 -2.53 7.41
C GLU A 105 -13.47 -1.50 6.34
N MET A 106 -13.58 -0.21 6.68
CA MET A 106 -13.75 0.88 5.71
C MET A 106 -12.61 0.95 4.69
N ARG A 107 -11.37 0.69 5.14
CA ARG A 107 -10.19 0.63 4.26
C ARG A 107 -10.12 -0.62 3.38
N LYS A 108 -11.09 -1.54 3.47
CA LYS A 108 -11.14 -2.73 2.60
C LYS A 108 -12.20 -2.56 1.53
N GLN A 109 -11.80 -2.74 0.29
CA GLN A 109 -12.72 -2.75 -0.84
C GLN A 109 -12.38 -3.92 -1.77
N HIS A 110 -13.40 -4.49 -2.42
CA HIS A 110 -13.22 -5.52 -3.42
C HIS A 110 -13.56 -4.93 -4.79
N GLY A 111 -12.73 -5.21 -5.79
CA GLY A 111 -12.87 -4.68 -7.14
C GLY A 111 -12.61 -5.73 -8.20
N LYS A 112 -13.13 -5.49 -9.41
CA LYS A 112 -12.76 -6.25 -10.60
C LYS A 112 -11.49 -5.65 -11.20
N VAL A 113 -10.58 -6.51 -11.64
CA VAL A 113 -9.27 -6.11 -12.17
C VAL A 113 -8.97 -6.95 -13.40
N LEU A 114 -8.51 -6.33 -14.48
CA LEU A 114 -8.01 -7.07 -15.63
C LEU A 114 -6.66 -7.72 -15.27
N ASN A 115 -6.61 -9.05 -15.24
CA ASN A 115 -5.35 -9.78 -15.07
C ASN A 115 -4.55 -9.71 -16.39
N PRO A 116 -3.32 -9.17 -16.39
CA PRO A 116 -2.53 -8.97 -17.61
C PRO A 116 -2.12 -10.29 -18.29
N ASP A 117 -1.96 -11.38 -17.54
CA ASP A 117 -1.45 -12.65 -18.05
C ASP A 117 -2.56 -13.49 -18.71
N THR A 118 -3.81 -13.31 -18.29
CA THR A 118 -4.97 -14.09 -18.77
C THR A 118 -5.97 -13.27 -19.57
N GLY A 119 -5.89 -11.94 -19.56
CA GLY A 119 -6.86 -11.04 -20.20
C GLY A 119 -8.27 -11.12 -19.62
N LYS A 120 -8.44 -11.74 -18.43
CA LYS A 120 -9.73 -11.91 -17.76
C LYS A 120 -9.86 -11.00 -16.56
N TYR A 121 -11.09 -10.55 -16.30
CA TYR A 121 -11.40 -9.84 -15.06
C TYR A 121 -11.42 -10.82 -13.89
N ILE A 122 -10.58 -10.56 -12.88
CA ILE A 122 -10.55 -11.26 -11.60
C ILE A 122 -11.13 -10.36 -10.51
N GLN A 123 -11.82 -10.95 -9.54
CA GLN A 123 -12.16 -10.24 -8.30
C GLN A 123 -10.90 -10.20 -7.42
N ALA A 124 -10.52 -9.03 -6.94
CA ALA A 124 -9.38 -8.84 -6.05
C ALA A 124 -9.78 -8.00 -4.83
N GLY A 125 -9.10 -8.20 -3.71
CA GLY A 125 -9.28 -7.39 -2.52
C GLY A 125 -8.15 -6.36 -2.36
N PHE A 126 -8.56 -5.13 -2.08
CA PHE A 126 -7.73 -3.95 -1.94
C PHE A 126 -7.77 -3.40 -0.51
N PHE A 127 -6.65 -2.82 -0.08
CA PHE A 127 -6.53 -2.07 1.16
C PHE A 127 -6.08 -0.63 0.89
N GLN A 128 -6.76 0.33 1.50
CA GLN A 128 -6.45 1.76 1.40
C GLN A 128 -5.26 2.14 2.31
N LEU A 129 -4.31 2.88 1.78
CA LEU A 129 -3.17 3.41 2.54
C LEU A 129 -3.57 4.68 3.31
N ASP A 130 -2.69 5.17 4.19
CA ASP A 130 -2.96 6.35 5.02
C ASP A 130 -3.14 7.65 4.19
N ASP A 131 -2.63 7.70 2.95
CA ASP A 131 -2.82 8.81 2.00
C ASP A 131 -4.28 9.04 1.57
N GLY A 132 -5.20 8.11 1.86
CA GLY A 132 -6.61 8.16 1.45
C GLY A 132 -6.87 7.95 -0.05
N ILE A 133 -5.90 8.20 -0.93
CA ILE A 133 -6.04 8.05 -2.39
C ILE A 133 -5.51 6.70 -2.88
N ALA A 134 -4.36 6.26 -2.33
CA ALA A 134 -3.66 5.08 -2.80
C ALA A 134 -4.21 3.78 -2.20
N TRP A 135 -4.44 2.79 -3.06
CA TRP A 135 -4.88 1.44 -2.72
C TRP A 135 -3.82 0.42 -3.10
N VAL A 136 -3.78 -0.71 -2.38
CA VAL A 136 -2.91 -1.85 -2.70
C VAL A 136 -3.70 -3.14 -2.77
N GLN A 137 -3.49 -3.91 -3.82
CA GLN A 137 -4.01 -5.27 -3.94
C GLN A 137 -3.25 -6.18 -2.95
N CYS A 138 -3.94 -6.72 -1.96
CA CYS A 138 -3.34 -7.59 -0.95
C CYS A 138 -4.18 -8.84 -0.61
N TRP A 139 -5.33 -9.02 -1.28
CA TRP A 139 -6.05 -10.29 -1.31
C TRP A 139 -6.27 -10.78 -2.74
N ASP A 140 -6.12 -12.08 -2.95
CA ASP A 140 -6.46 -12.76 -4.19
C ASP A 140 -7.97 -12.99 -4.35
N SER A 141 -8.38 -13.67 -5.41
CA SER A 141 -9.77 -14.07 -5.67
C SER A 141 -10.35 -15.08 -4.66
N HIS A 142 -9.51 -15.71 -3.85
CA HIS A 142 -9.89 -16.66 -2.80
C HIS A 142 -9.87 -16.03 -1.40
N GLY A 143 -9.55 -14.73 -1.28
CA GLY A 143 -9.39 -14.04 -0.01
C GLY A 143 -8.09 -14.36 0.74
N GLN A 144 -7.15 -15.08 0.11
CA GLN A 144 -5.82 -15.32 0.67
C GLN A 144 -5.00 -14.03 0.64
N PHE A 145 -4.27 -13.78 1.72
CA PHE A 145 -3.43 -12.60 1.84
C PHE A 145 -2.14 -12.77 1.03
N ILE A 146 -1.94 -11.90 0.04
CA ILE A 146 -0.72 -11.85 -0.77
C ILE A 146 0.30 -10.98 0.00
N PRO A 147 1.50 -11.49 0.35
CA PRO A 147 2.55 -10.65 0.92
C PRO A 147 3.16 -9.75 -0.17
N GLY A 148 3.52 -8.52 0.21
CA GLY A 148 4.13 -7.54 -0.70
C GLY A 148 5.52 -7.93 -1.22
N PRO A 149 6.07 -7.19 -2.20
CA PRO A 149 5.73 -5.80 -2.52
C PRO A 149 4.45 -5.62 -3.35
N TYR A 150 3.74 -4.51 -3.11
CA TYR A 150 2.47 -4.22 -3.77
C TYR A 150 2.65 -3.22 -4.92
N LYS A 151 1.80 -3.32 -5.94
CA LYS A 151 1.58 -2.22 -6.90
C LYS A 151 0.56 -1.25 -6.31
N LEU A 152 0.72 0.05 -6.61
CA LEU A 152 -0.23 1.07 -6.23
C LEU A 152 -1.38 1.15 -7.24
N TRP A 153 -2.58 1.35 -6.73
CA TRP A 153 -3.82 1.47 -7.46
C TRP A 153 -4.58 2.71 -7.00
N CYS A 154 -5.42 3.25 -7.86
CA CYS A 154 -6.41 4.26 -7.53
C CYS A 154 -7.76 3.86 -8.11
N ILE A 155 -8.83 4.37 -7.51
CA ILE A 155 -10.17 4.26 -8.08
C ILE A 155 -10.30 5.37 -9.12
N ASP A 156 -10.61 5.00 -10.34
CA ASP A 156 -10.83 5.97 -11.41
C ASP A 156 -12.13 6.76 -11.17
N GLN A 157 -12.07 8.09 -11.22
CA GLN A 157 -13.21 8.94 -10.87
C GLN A 157 -14.37 8.85 -11.88
N PHE A 158 -14.09 8.47 -13.13
CA PHE A 158 -15.10 8.39 -14.19
C PHE A 158 -15.76 7.01 -14.27
N THR A 159 -14.97 5.94 -14.18
CA THR A 159 -15.46 4.55 -14.30
C THR A 159 -15.79 3.89 -12.96
N GLY A 160 -15.23 4.38 -11.84
CA GLY A 160 -15.30 3.73 -10.54
C GLY A 160 -14.48 2.44 -10.44
N GLU A 161 -13.71 2.08 -11.48
CA GLU A 161 -12.91 0.86 -11.51
C GLU A 161 -11.51 1.08 -10.92
N PHE A 162 -10.89 0.00 -10.43
CA PHE A 162 -9.51 0.03 -9.96
C PHE A 162 -8.56 0.03 -11.14
N ARG A 163 -7.79 1.12 -11.28
CA ARG A 163 -6.68 1.22 -12.25
C ARG A 163 -5.34 1.38 -11.54
N HIS A 164 -4.26 1.01 -12.23
CA HIS A 164 -2.92 1.28 -11.71
C HIS A 164 -2.73 2.78 -11.51
N MET A 165 -2.13 3.14 -10.37
CA MET A 165 -1.88 4.53 -10.02
C MET A 165 -0.79 5.10 -10.94
N LEU A 166 -1.15 6.12 -11.70
CA LEU A 166 -0.24 6.84 -12.59
C LEU A 166 0.52 7.89 -11.79
N LYS A 167 1.64 8.36 -12.35
CA LYS A 167 2.51 9.36 -11.71
C LYS A 167 1.75 10.64 -11.31
N GLY A 168 0.73 11.03 -12.09
CA GLY A 168 -0.09 12.22 -11.84
C GLY A 168 -1.18 12.06 -10.77
N ASP A 169 -1.50 10.84 -10.33
CA ASP A 169 -2.51 10.59 -9.29
C ASP A 169 -1.92 10.62 -7.86
N ASP A 170 -0.59 10.59 -7.75
CA ASP A 170 0.14 10.53 -6.49
C ASP A 170 0.11 11.92 -5.81
N PRO A 171 -0.48 12.08 -4.60
CA PRO A 171 -0.57 13.39 -3.95
C PRO A 171 0.80 13.99 -3.59
N GLU A 172 1.83 13.16 -3.45
CA GLU A 172 3.22 13.60 -3.27
C GLU A 172 3.89 14.04 -4.58
N TYR A 173 3.27 13.81 -5.75
CA TYR A 173 3.85 14.17 -7.04
C TYR A 173 3.70 15.65 -7.36
N ILE A 174 4.65 16.42 -6.83
CA ILE A 174 4.97 17.74 -7.36
C ILE A 174 5.33 17.58 -8.84
N HIS A 175 4.50 18.13 -9.72
CA HIS A 175 4.86 18.35 -11.12
C HIS A 175 6.07 19.29 -11.15
N SER A 176 7.28 18.71 -11.23
CA SER A 176 8.52 19.45 -11.46
C SER A 176 8.33 20.30 -12.72
N ARG A 177 8.27 21.63 -12.56
CA ARG A 177 7.92 22.56 -13.64
C ARG A 177 8.76 22.28 -14.88
N THR A 178 8.06 22.14 -16.00
CA THR A 178 8.61 21.84 -17.33
C THR A 178 9.54 22.97 -17.80
N ASN A 179 10.80 22.92 -17.38
CA ASN A 179 11.89 23.78 -17.88
C ASN A 179 12.96 22.98 -18.65
N SER A 180 12.57 21.85 -19.25
CA SER A 180 13.30 21.21 -20.34
C SER A 180 12.42 21.13 -21.59
N PHE A 181 12.48 22.21 -22.38
CA PHE A 181 12.36 22.06 -23.83
C PHE A 181 13.48 21.12 -24.34
N ASP A 182 13.29 20.55 -25.53
CA ASP A 182 14.22 19.65 -26.24
C ASP A 182 14.42 18.23 -25.68
N ARG A 183 13.47 17.33 -25.98
CA ARG A 183 13.64 16.37 -27.11
C ARG A 183 12.43 15.46 -27.34
N GLU A 184 12.22 15.15 -28.62
CA GLU A 184 11.33 14.15 -29.26
C GLU A 184 9.85 14.00 -28.81
N PRO A 185 8.89 14.04 -29.77
CA PRO A 185 7.48 13.75 -29.48
C PRO A 185 7.15 12.24 -29.36
N ASP A 186 7.95 11.34 -29.95
CA ASP A 186 7.57 9.92 -30.09
C ASP A 186 7.84 9.04 -28.85
N ALA A 187 8.66 9.48 -27.90
CA ALA A 187 8.98 8.70 -26.70
C ALA A 187 7.82 8.61 -25.67
N ARG A 188 6.80 9.48 -25.77
CA ARG A 188 5.82 9.71 -24.69
C ARG A 188 4.68 8.67 -24.57
N ARG A 189 4.58 7.69 -25.47
CA ARG A 189 3.44 6.75 -25.51
C ARG A 189 3.65 5.37 -24.84
N ARG A 190 4.80 5.09 -24.20
CA ARG A 190 5.10 3.75 -23.64
C ARG A 190 5.58 3.67 -22.19
N SER A 191 5.85 4.79 -21.51
CA SER A 191 6.31 4.80 -20.11
C SER A 191 5.16 5.03 -19.11
N THR A 192 4.14 4.16 -19.15
CA THR A 192 3.13 4.03 -18.08
C THR A 192 3.73 3.25 -16.90
N GLU A 193 4.69 3.86 -16.22
CA GLU A 193 5.45 3.21 -15.14
C GLU A 193 4.60 3.09 -13.87
N SER A 194 3.93 1.94 -13.72
CA SER A 194 3.06 1.64 -12.57
C SER A 194 3.87 1.59 -11.29
N ARG A 195 3.58 2.47 -10.33
CA ARG A 195 4.36 2.54 -9.08
C ARG A 195 4.16 1.32 -8.19
N SER A 196 5.20 0.94 -7.46
CA SER A 196 5.17 -0.09 -6.42
C SER A 196 5.57 0.47 -5.06
N THR A 197 5.19 -0.23 -3.98
CA THR A 197 5.52 0.13 -2.59
C THR A 197 6.98 -0.11 -2.21
N VAL A 198 7.84 -0.52 -3.16
CA VAL A 198 9.26 -0.87 -2.87
C VAL A 198 10.10 0.34 -2.50
N PHE A 199 9.70 1.55 -2.93
CA PHE A 199 10.52 2.77 -2.80
C PHE A 199 9.72 3.98 -2.27
N ARG A 200 9.15 3.87 -1.07
CA ARG A 200 8.95 5.03 -0.18
C ARG A 200 10.02 5.06 0.90
N SER A 201 11.21 5.51 0.51
CA SER A 201 12.18 6.06 1.47
C SER A 201 11.69 7.45 1.87
N ALA A 202 11.81 7.80 3.16
CA ALA A 202 11.21 9.02 3.72
C ALA A 202 11.64 10.31 2.99
N PRO A 203 10.76 11.32 2.91
CA PRO A 203 11.09 12.62 2.33
C PRO A 203 12.03 13.39 3.27
N GLY A 204 13.34 13.22 3.09
CA GLY A 204 14.33 13.88 3.94
C GLY A 204 15.80 13.47 3.76
N SER A 205 16.16 12.65 2.77
CA SER A 205 17.57 12.33 2.51
C SER A 205 18.20 13.32 1.53
N THR A 206 18.63 14.47 2.05
CA THR A 206 19.62 15.35 1.41
C THR A 206 20.99 14.68 1.39
N ARG A 207 21.16 13.66 0.54
CA ARG A 207 22.45 12.98 0.32
C ARG A 207 23.25 13.59 -0.84
N ASP A 208 23.25 14.91 -0.92
CA ASP A 208 24.25 15.70 -1.64
C ASP A 208 25.04 16.51 -0.60
N GLY A 209 26.10 15.89 -0.09
CA GLY A 209 27.06 16.46 0.85
C GLY A 209 28.48 16.03 0.44
N PRO A 210 29.48 16.92 0.51
CA PRO A 210 30.71 16.78 -0.27
C PRO A 210 31.64 15.66 0.19
N SER A 211 32.43 15.16 -0.76
CA SER A 211 33.39 14.07 -0.65
C SER A 211 34.32 14.17 0.57
N ALA A 212 34.17 13.26 1.54
CA ALA A 212 35.15 13.06 2.59
C ALA A 212 36.38 12.27 2.03
N PRO A 213 37.61 12.80 2.12
CA PRO A 213 38.79 12.10 1.64
C PRO A 213 39.18 10.97 2.60
N SER A 214 39.01 9.72 2.15
CA SER A 214 39.53 8.54 2.85
C SER A 214 41.06 8.64 2.95
N THR A 215 41.57 8.83 4.16
CA THR A 215 43.02 8.94 4.39
C THR A 215 43.46 8.02 5.52
N ARG A 216 44.44 7.15 5.20
CA ARG A 216 45.26 6.29 6.07
C ARG A 216 44.64 5.01 6.64
N ALA A 217 45.14 3.90 6.10
CA ALA A 217 45.41 2.67 6.86
C ALA A 217 46.87 2.67 7.36
N ASN A 218 47.13 1.86 8.40
CA ASN A 218 48.41 1.35 8.97
C ASN A 218 48.41 1.51 10.51
N SER A 219 48.98 0.61 11.31
CA SER A 219 49.34 -0.81 11.13
C SER A 219 49.80 -1.33 12.50
N ILE A 220 49.51 -2.58 12.86
CA ILE A 220 50.35 -3.32 13.82
C ILE A 220 50.75 -4.63 13.17
N ARG A 221 52.06 -4.88 13.13
CA ARG A 221 52.69 -6.07 12.57
C ARG A 221 53.71 -6.59 13.60
N ASN A 222 53.67 -7.90 13.84
CA ASN A 222 54.69 -8.80 14.39
C ASN A 222 53.94 -10.14 14.54
N LEU A 223 54.35 -11.28 13.99
CA LEU A 223 55.70 -11.79 13.69
C LEU A 223 55.73 -12.58 12.34
N THR A 224 56.93 -13.09 12.03
CA THR A 224 57.34 -14.04 10.96
C THR A 224 57.78 -13.45 9.60
N LEU A 225 58.67 -14.19 8.92
CA LEU A 225 59.87 -13.66 8.25
C LEU A 225 59.86 -13.79 6.71
N SER A 226 60.68 -12.94 6.07
CA SER A 226 61.38 -13.11 4.77
C SER A 226 60.59 -13.51 3.50
N GLY A 227 60.53 -12.60 2.52
CA GLY A 227 60.39 -12.91 1.08
C GLY A 227 61.77 -13.03 0.41
N PRO A 228 61.98 -12.64 -0.88
CA PRO A 228 61.06 -12.17 -1.94
C PRO A 228 60.94 -13.20 -3.10
N THR A 229 60.00 -13.14 -4.06
CA THR A 229 59.84 -12.23 -5.23
C THR A 229 58.55 -12.62 -5.99
N SER A 230 57.94 -11.91 -6.98
CA SER A 230 58.16 -10.62 -7.67
C SER A 230 56.78 -10.03 -8.10
N HIS A 231 56.69 -9.35 -9.26
CA HIS A 231 55.54 -8.68 -9.91
C HIS A 231 55.72 -8.78 -11.45
N PRO A 232 54.77 -8.34 -12.32
CA PRO A 232 53.30 -8.42 -12.28
C PRO A 232 52.69 -8.89 -13.64
N GLY A 233 51.35 -8.96 -13.77
CA GLY A 233 50.68 -9.19 -15.07
C GLY A 233 49.22 -8.73 -15.10
N SER A 234 48.91 -7.71 -15.90
CA SER A 234 47.60 -7.04 -15.99
C SER A 234 46.78 -7.42 -17.23
N GLN A 235 45.47 -7.61 -17.09
CA GLN A 235 44.49 -7.69 -18.21
C GLN A 235 43.15 -7.04 -17.82
N PRO A 236 42.66 -6.00 -18.55
CA PRO A 236 41.33 -5.44 -18.37
C PRO A 236 40.29 -6.10 -19.30
N ASN A 237 39.09 -6.40 -18.79
CA ASN A 237 38.04 -7.04 -19.60
C ASN A 237 37.34 -6.05 -20.55
N SER A 238 37.13 -6.47 -21.80
CA SER A 238 36.76 -5.60 -22.92
C SER A 238 35.25 -5.41 -23.09
N ARG A 239 34.86 -4.24 -23.61
CA ARG A 239 33.46 -3.90 -23.95
C ARG A 239 33.00 -4.65 -25.19
N ARG A 240 31.76 -5.16 -25.16
CA ARG A 240 31.11 -5.86 -26.30
C ARG A 240 30.17 -4.90 -27.05
N PRO A 241 30.29 -4.71 -28.37
CA PRO A 241 29.40 -3.83 -29.13
C PRO A 241 28.09 -4.54 -29.56
N SER A 242 27.00 -3.76 -29.67
CA SER A 242 25.66 -4.23 -30.06
C SER A 242 25.54 -4.54 -31.57
N PRO A 243 24.67 -5.48 -31.98
CA PRO A 243 24.36 -5.73 -33.39
C PRO A 243 23.50 -4.62 -34.03
N LYS A 244 23.62 -4.46 -35.35
CA LYS A 244 23.08 -3.32 -36.13
C LYS A 244 21.57 -3.44 -36.42
N ARG A 245 20.90 -2.28 -36.48
CA ARG A 245 19.50 -2.11 -36.91
C ARG A 245 19.26 -2.60 -38.35
N SER A 246 18.09 -3.19 -38.59
CA SER A 246 17.48 -3.35 -39.91
C SER A 246 16.82 -2.05 -40.40
N PRO A 247 16.63 -1.85 -41.72
CA PRO A 247 16.08 -0.62 -42.27
C PRO A 247 14.57 -0.47 -42.00
N SER A 248 14.15 0.72 -41.62
CA SER A 248 12.75 1.07 -41.36
C SER A 248 11.99 1.39 -42.65
N PHE A 249 10.85 0.74 -42.87
CA PHE A 249 9.88 1.14 -43.89
C PHE A 249 9.24 2.50 -43.53
N PRO A 250 9.02 3.42 -44.51
CA PRO A 250 8.47 4.75 -44.23
C PRO A 250 6.96 4.70 -43.94
N LEU A 251 6.61 4.55 -42.67
CA LEU A 251 5.21 4.52 -42.21
C LEU A 251 4.50 5.89 -42.31
N ALA A 252 5.25 6.97 -42.54
CA ALA A 252 4.75 8.35 -42.59
C ALA A 252 3.79 8.59 -43.77
N ASP A 253 4.06 8.00 -44.94
CA ASP A 253 3.24 8.23 -46.14
C ASP A 253 1.85 7.59 -46.00
N ARG A 254 1.76 6.38 -45.42
CA ARG A 254 0.46 5.73 -45.14
C ARG A 254 -0.40 6.51 -44.14
N LEU A 255 0.19 7.17 -43.15
CA LEU A 255 -0.56 8.03 -42.22
C LEU A 255 -1.12 9.27 -42.92
N ARG A 256 -0.40 9.81 -43.91
CA ARG A 256 -0.86 10.95 -44.71
C ARG A 256 -2.00 10.56 -45.67
N GLU A 257 -1.98 9.37 -46.25
CA GLU A 257 -3.11 8.83 -47.04
C GLU A 257 -4.38 8.64 -46.19
N VAL A 258 -4.27 8.02 -45.02
CA VAL A 258 -5.43 7.77 -44.14
C VAL A 258 -6.05 9.09 -43.65
N ALA A 259 -5.23 10.08 -43.29
CA ALA A 259 -5.72 11.41 -42.92
C ALA A 259 -6.44 12.13 -44.07
N ALA A 260 -5.93 12.00 -45.31
CA ALA A 260 -6.57 12.57 -46.49
C ALA A 260 -7.93 11.92 -46.79
N GLN A 261 -8.05 10.59 -46.64
CA GLN A 261 -9.33 9.88 -46.80
C GLN A 261 -10.37 10.34 -45.75
N GLN A 262 -9.99 10.43 -44.47
CA GLN A 262 -10.91 10.87 -43.42
C GLN A 262 -11.39 12.31 -43.64
N ALA A 263 -10.51 13.21 -44.09
CA ALA A 263 -10.87 14.59 -44.43
C ALA A 263 -11.83 14.69 -45.64
N ALA A 264 -11.74 13.77 -46.61
CA ALA A 264 -12.67 13.70 -47.73
C ALA A 264 -14.07 13.23 -47.28
N SER A 265 -14.16 12.16 -46.48
CA SER A 265 -15.44 11.64 -45.96
C SER A 265 -16.18 12.68 -45.10
N ALA A 266 -15.48 13.41 -44.25
CA ALA A 266 -16.07 14.44 -43.39
C ALA A 266 -16.78 15.56 -44.18
N ARG A 267 -16.25 15.94 -45.35
CA ARG A 267 -16.86 16.95 -46.24
C ARG A 267 -18.15 16.46 -46.90
N THR A 268 -18.24 15.18 -47.24
CA THR A 268 -19.47 14.62 -47.82
C THR A 268 -20.62 14.53 -46.82
N SER A 269 -20.35 14.34 -45.52
CA SER A 269 -21.38 14.28 -44.48
C SER A 269 -21.99 15.64 -44.11
N SER A 270 -21.27 16.75 -44.30
CA SER A 270 -21.77 18.09 -43.93
C SER A 270 -22.78 18.69 -44.91
N ASP A 271 -22.86 18.16 -46.14
CA ASP A 271 -23.74 18.72 -47.19
C ASP A 271 -25.17 18.15 -47.11
N THR A 272 -25.31 16.89 -46.67
CA THR A 272 -26.61 16.20 -46.54
C THR A 272 -27.49 16.77 -45.44
N ASP A 273 -26.90 17.24 -44.34
CA ASP A 273 -27.66 17.68 -43.15
C ASP A 273 -28.29 19.08 -43.34
N ARG A 274 -27.69 19.91 -44.20
CA ARG A 274 -28.18 21.27 -44.50
C ARG A 274 -29.52 21.28 -45.25
N SER A 275 -29.88 20.16 -45.88
CA SER A 275 -31.12 19.99 -46.65
C SER A 275 -32.37 19.70 -45.81
N ARG A 276 -32.22 19.23 -44.55
CA ARG A 276 -33.37 18.80 -43.71
C ARG A 276 -33.99 19.90 -42.85
N SER A 277 -33.32 21.02 -42.64
CA SER A 277 -33.71 22.04 -41.64
C SER A 277 -34.77 23.08 -42.09
N ARG A 278 -35.56 22.81 -43.13
CA ARG A 278 -36.51 23.80 -43.71
C ARG A 278 -38.01 23.54 -43.52
N HIS A 279 -38.43 22.46 -42.87
CA HIS A 279 -39.86 22.18 -42.67
C HIS A 279 -40.22 21.73 -41.24
N THR A 280 -40.48 22.70 -40.37
CA THR A 280 -41.32 22.54 -39.16
C THR A 280 -41.97 23.88 -38.79
N THR A 281 -43.24 24.06 -39.16
CA THR A 281 -44.10 25.14 -38.65
C THR A 281 -44.84 24.70 -37.38
N PRO A 282 -44.82 25.45 -36.27
CA PRO A 282 -45.49 25.06 -35.04
C PRO A 282 -46.97 25.47 -35.04
N THR A 283 -47.88 24.48 -34.97
CA THR A 283 -49.31 24.70 -34.75
C THR A 283 -49.58 25.03 -33.28
N ARG A 284 -50.34 26.10 -33.02
CA ARG A 284 -50.63 26.61 -31.66
C ARG A 284 -52.07 26.28 -31.26
N HIS A 285 -52.26 25.47 -30.22
CA HIS A 285 -53.59 25.22 -29.62
C HIS A 285 -53.88 26.19 -28.47
N PRO A 286 -55.15 26.64 -28.31
CA PRO A 286 -55.57 27.44 -27.16
C PRO A 286 -55.95 26.57 -25.96
N THR A 287 -55.74 27.11 -24.76
CA THR A 287 -56.18 26.54 -23.48
C THR A 287 -57.61 26.93 -23.14
N ALA A 288 -58.33 26.02 -22.49
CA ALA A 288 -59.44 26.29 -21.58
C ALA A 288 -59.22 25.43 -20.32
#